data_AF-A0A7W7CHL9-F1
#
_entry.id   AF-A0A7W7CHL9-F1
#
_cell.length_a   1.000
_cell.length_b   1.000
_cell.length_c   1.000
_cell.angle_alpha   90.00
_cell.angle_beta   90.00
_cell.angle_gamma   90.00
#
_symmetry.space_group_name_H-M   'P 1'
#
loop_
_entity.id
_entity.type
_entity.pdbx_description
1 polymer ?
#
loop_
_entity_poly.entity_id
_entity_poly.type
_entity_poly.pdbx_seq_one_letter_code
_entity_poly.pdbx_strand_id
1 'polypeptide(L)'
;MSTPYFQKTDTGMKGGYQAIQTCLDSCRAIGGAVANISTDLRGNWQGQASQTFLNNLQAWMEDYNRIVNSLDEIGELVGISDQQMNDVEADIALLSQGAFTGGDGDRVFRSLTS
;
A
#
# COMPACT_ATOMS: atom_id res chain seq x y z
N MET A 1 10.00 26.83 1.61
CA MET A 1 9.35 25.54 1.89
C MET A 1 9.80 24.59 0.79
N SER A 2 10.55 23.55 1.11
CA SER A 2 10.90 22.51 0.12
C SER A 2 9.67 21.64 -0.10
N THR A 3 9.13 21.66 -1.31
CA THR A 3 8.10 20.70 -1.72
C THR A 3 8.74 19.30 -1.67
N PRO A 4 8.18 18.33 -0.92
CA PRO A 4 8.70 16.97 -0.92
C PRO A 4 8.54 16.38 -2.33
N TYR A 5 9.66 16.28 -3.06
CA TYR A 5 9.71 15.66 -4.37
C TYR A 5 10.01 14.17 -4.19
N PHE A 6 8.98 13.32 -4.28
CA PHE A 6 9.15 11.87 -4.29
C PHE A 6 9.72 11.44 -5.65
N GLN A 7 11.03 11.17 -5.70
CA GLN A 7 11.75 10.65 -6.89
C GLN A 7 11.49 9.16 -7.18
N LYS A 8 10.27 8.64 -6.96
CA LYS A 8 9.93 7.29 -7.45
C LYS A 8 9.11 7.42 -8.72
N THR A 9 9.57 6.80 -9.80
CA THR A 9 8.78 6.66 -11.02
C THR A 9 7.50 5.89 -10.70
N ASP A 10 6.36 6.27 -11.28
CA ASP A 10 5.07 5.58 -11.15
C ASP A 10 5.18 4.05 -11.22
N THR A 11 6.06 3.55 -12.09
CA THR A 11 6.36 2.11 -12.22
C THR A 11 6.80 1.47 -10.90
N GLY A 12 7.60 2.17 -10.10
CA GLY A 12 8.08 1.71 -8.80
C GLY A 12 7.01 1.73 -7.70
N MET A 13 6.06 2.68 -7.75
CA MET A 13 4.92 2.71 -6.82
C MET A 13 3.90 1.64 -7.17
N LYS A 14 3.51 1.52 -8.45
CA LYS A 14 2.58 0.50 -8.93
C LYS A 14 3.10 -0.92 -8.67
N GLY A 15 4.40 -1.15 -8.92
CA GLY A 15 5.05 -2.44 -8.58
C GLY A 15 5.08 -2.71 -7.07
N GLY A 16 5.36 -1.70 -6.25
CA GLY A 16 5.34 -1.82 -4.79
C GLY A 16 3.95 -2.12 -4.24
N TYR A 17 2.91 -1.44 -4.75
CA TYR A 17 1.52 -1.67 -4.38
C TYR A 17 1.07 -3.09 -4.73
N GLN A 18 1.35 -3.56 -5.95
CA GLN A 18 1.04 -4.94 -6.36
C GLN A 18 1.74 -5.98 -5.48
N ALA A 19 3.00 -5.74 -5.11
CA ALA A 19 3.73 -6.62 -4.20
C ALA A 19 3.09 -6.67 -2.80
N ILE A 20 2.62 -5.53 -2.29
CA ILE A 20 1.88 -5.45 -1.01
C ILE A 20 0.56 -6.22 -1.11
N GLN A 21 -0.22 -6.02 -2.17
CA GLN A 21 -1.49 -6.76 -2.39
C GLN A 21 -1.26 -8.27 -2.45
N THR A 22 -0.25 -8.72 -3.19
CA THR A 22 0.11 -10.15 -3.28
C THR A 22 0.53 -10.73 -1.92
N CYS A 23 1.28 -9.94 -1.14
CA CYS A 23 1.67 -10.32 0.20
C CYS A 23 0.45 -10.42 1.13
N LEU A 24 -0.48 -9.46 1.07
CA LEU A 24 -1.73 -9.47 1.84
C LEU A 24 -2.58 -10.70 1.54
N ASP A 25 -2.76 -11.04 0.28
CA ASP A 25 -3.52 -12.22 -0.12
C ASP A 25 -2.88 -13.51 0.42
N SER A 26 -1.55 -13.61 0.32
CA SER A 26 -0.79 -14.74 0.87
C SER A 26 -0.96 -14.81 2.40
N CYS A 27 -0.92 -13.66 3.08
CA CYS A 27 -1.10 -13.59 4.51
C CYS A 27 -2.51 -14.00 4.95
N ARG A 28 -3.54 -13.52 4.27
CA ARG A 28 -4.93 -13.90 4.53
C ARG A 28 -5.15 -15.40 4.32
N ALA A 29 -4.53 -15.99 3.30
CA ALA A 29 -4.58 -17.43 3.06
C ALA A 29 -3.91 -18.23 4.19
N ILE A 30 -2.74 -17.80 4.69
CA ILE A 30 -2.07 -18.43 5.83
C ILE A 30 -2.93 -18.34 7.10
N GLY A 31 -3.47 -17.15 7.39
CA GLY A 31 -4.36 -16.95 8.54
C GLY A 31 -5.58 -17.88 8.49
N GLY A 32 -6.22 -18.01 7.33
CA GLY A 32 -7.33 -18.94 7.11
C GLY A 32 -6.93 -20.41 7.29
N ALA A 33 -5.77 -20.82 6.77
CA ALA A 33 -5.27 -22.18 6.95
C ALA A 33 -5.02 -22.52 8.43
N VAL A 34 -4.44 -21.58 9.18
CA VAL A 34 -4.20 -21.78 10.63
C VAL A 34 -5.51 -21.83 11.42
N ALA A 35 -6.50 -21.01 11.07
CA ALA A 35 -7.83 -21.07 11.70
C ALA A 35 -8.50 -22.44 11.48
N ASN A 36 -8.36 -23.01 10.27
CA ASN A 36 -8.86 -24.35 9.96
C ASN A 36 -8.15 -25.43 10.75
N ILE A 37 -6.80 -25.38 10.83
CA ILE A 37 -6.00 -26.31 11.63
C ILE A 37 -6.36 -26.22 13.12
N SER A 38 -6.53 -25.01 13.66
CA SER A 38 -6.94 -24.80 15.05
C SER A 38 -8.29 -25.44 15.36
N THR A 39 -9.23 -25.33 14.42
CA THR A 39 -10.56 -25.95 14.54
C THR A 39 -10.47 -27.48 14.53
N ASP A 40 -9.71 -28.05 13.60
CA ASP A 40 -9.51 -29.49 13.50
C ASP A 40 -8.81 -30.07 14.75
N LEU A 41 -7.75 -29.39 15.21
CA LEU A 41 -7.04 -29.77 16.44
C LEU A 41 -7.95 -29.72 17.66
N ARG A 42 -8.85 -28.73 17.78
CA ARG A 42 -9.83 -28.67 18.87
C ARG A 42 -10.81 -29.85 18.86
N GLY A 43 -11.19 -30.33 17.69
CA GLY A 43 -12.10 -31.48 17.56
C GLY A 43 -11.42 -32.82 17.88
N ASN A 44 -10.16 -32.97 17.46
CA ASN A 44 -9.48 -34.27 17.45
C ASN A 44 -8.44 -34.46 18.56
N TRP A 45 -7.94 -33.38 19.17
CA TRP A 45 -6.90 -33.43 20.20
C TRP A 45 -7.39 -32.81 21.51
N GLN A 46 -7.51 -33.65 22.54
CA GLN A 46 -7.98 -33.26 23.88
C GLN A 46 -6.90 -33.45 24.95
N GLY A 47 -7.07 -32.76 26.08
CA GLY A 47 -6.19 -32.83 27.24
C GLY A 47 -5.35 -31.56 27.44
N GLN A 48 -4.67 -31.44 28.58
CA GLN A 48 -3.98 -30.19 28.95
C GLN A 48 -2.91 -29.74 27.94
N ALA A 49 -2.15 -30.66 27.36
CA ALA A 49 -1.13 -30.33 26.36
C ALA A 49 -1.74 -29.66 25.10
N SER A 50 -2.90 -30.17 24.65
CA SER A 50 -3.64 -29.59 23.52
C SER A 50 -4.11 -28.17 23.84
N GLN A 51 -4.56 -27.95 25.07
CA GLN A 51 -5.08 -26.66 25.53
C GLN A 51 -3.98 -25.60 25.57
N THR A 52 -2.79 -25.95 26.08
CA THR A 52 -1.62 -25.06 26.05
C THR A 52 -1.21 -24.69 24.62
N PHE A 53 -1.17 -25.67 23.72
CA PHE A 53 -0.87 -25.40 22.31
C PHE A 53 -1.90 -24.48 21.67
N LEU A 54 -3.19 -24.74 21.87
CA LEU A 54 -4.28 -23.94 21.31
C LEU A 54 -4.29 -22.49 21.85
N ASN A 55 -3.93 -22.29 23.11
CA ASN A 55 -3.78 -20.95 23.69
C ASN A 55 -2.63 -20.19 23.02
N ASN A 56 -1.48 -20.85 22.83
CA ASN A 56 -0.34 -20.24 22.14
C ASN A 56 -0.65 -19.95 20.67
N LEU A 57 -1.38 -20.84 20.00
CA LEU A 57 -1.82 -20.66 18.62
C LEU A 57 -2.79 -19.47 18.50
N GLN A 58 -3.68 -19.30 19.47
CA GLN A 58 -4.58 -18.16 19.52
C GLN A 58 -3.83 -16.83 19.70
N ALA A 59 -2.88 -16.78 20.64
CA ALA A 59 -2.03 -15.59 20.81
C ALA A 59 -1.25 -15.25 19.54
N TRP A 60 -0.68 -16.28 18.89
CA TRP A 60 0.00 -16.11 17.60
C TRP A 60 -0.93 -15.56 16.51
N MET A 61 -2.18 -16.06 16.42
CA MET A 61 -3.16 -15.55 15.44
C MET A 61 -3.53 -14.09 15.69
N GLU A 62 -3.62 -13.66 16.95
CA GLU A 62 -3.90 -12.27 17.30
C GLU A 62 -2.76 -11.35 16.85
N ASP A 63 -1.52 -11.71 17.13
CA ASP A 63 -0.34 -10.96 16.67
C ASP A 63 -0.21 -10.97 15.15
N TYR A 64 -0.50 -12.11 14.53
CA TYR A 64 -0.50 -12.26 13.08
C TYR A 64 -1.50 -11.31 12.42
N ASN A 65 -2.74 -11.28 12.91
CA ASN A 65 -3.78 -10.38 12.39
C ASN A 65 -3.41 -8.91 12.55
N ARG A 66 -2.71 -8.52 13.61
CA ARG A 66 -2.20 -7.15 13.77
C ARG A 66 -1.21 -6.79 12.66
N ILE A 67 -0.28 -7.68 12.34
CA ILE A 67 0.69 -7.47 11.26
C ILE A 67 -0.03 -7.36 9.91
N VAL A 68 -1.01 -8.24 9.65
CA VAL A 68 -1.80 -8.18 8.41
C VAL A 68 -2.56 -6.87 8.30
N ASN A 69 -3.18 -6.38 9.38
CA ASN A 69 -3.85 -5.10 9.38
C ASN A 69 -2.89 -3.92 9.12
N SER A 70 -1.72 -3.92 9.75
CA SER A 70 -0.69 -2.90 9.47
C SER A 70 -0.20 -2.95 8.02
N LEU A 71 -0.10 -4.14 7.43
CA LEU A 71 0.26 -4.27 6.01
C LEU A 71 -0.87 -3.75 5.09
N ASP A 72 -2.13 -3.93 5.48
CA ASP A 72 -3.30 -3.42 4.76
C ASP A 72 -3.32 -1.88 4.78
N GLU A 73 -3.10 -1.29 5.96
CA GLU A 73 -2.96 0.17 6.14
C GLU A 73 -1.81 0.74 5.28
N ILE A 74 -0.65 0.07 5.23
CA ILE A 74 0.45 0.47 4.35
C ILE A 74 0.03 0.37 2.88
N GLY A 75 -0.70 -0.67 2.50
CA GLY A 75 -1.27 -0.83 1.16
C GLY A 75 -2.19 0.32 0.78
N GLU A 76 -3.10 0.72 1.67
CA GLU A 76 -3.99 1.87 1.46
C GLU A 76 -3.22 3.18 1.31
N LEU A 77 -2.25 3.46 2.19
CA LEU A 77 -1.43 4.67 2.12
C LEU A 77 -0.65 4.75 0.80
N VAL A 78 -0.08 3.63 0.34
CA VAL A 78 0.62 3.57 -0.94
C VAL A 78 -0.34 3.78 -2.11
N GLY A 79 -1.54 3.19 -2.06
CA GLY A 79 -2.57 3.39 -3.08
C GLY A 79 -3.06 4.84 -3.19
N ILE A 80 -3.32 5.48 -2.04
CA ILE A 80 -3.69 6.90 -1.98
C ILE A 80 -2.55 7.79 -2.50
N SER A 81 -1.30 7.47 -2.14
CA SER A 81 -0.13 8.21 -2.61
C SER A 81 0.04 8.10 -4.13
N ASP A 82 -0.21 6.94 -4.73
CA ASP A 82 -0.18 6.75 -6.18
C ASP A 82 -1.26 7.60 -6.87
N GLN A 83 -2.49 7.60 -6.34
CA GLN A 83 -3.58 8.44 -6.85
C GLN A 83 -3.24 9.94 -6.79
N GLN A 84 -2.76 10.43 -5.63
CA GLN A 84 -2.38 11.82 -5.46
C GLN A 84 -1.25 12.24 -6.41
N MET A 85 -0.27 11.37 -6.67
CA MET A 85 0.81 11.68 -7.61
C MET A 85 0.28 11.74 -9.05
N ASN A 86 -0.58 10.81 -9.48
CA ASN A 86 -1.22 10.89 -10.80
C ASN A 86 -2.04 12.18 -10.98
N ASP A 87 -2.79 12.60 -9.95
CA ASP A 87 -3.59 13.83 -9.99
C ASP A 87 -2.69 15.08 -10.11
N VAL A 88 -1.59 15.13 -9.33
CA VAL A 88 -0.62 16.23 -9.40
C VAL A 88 0.08 16.26 -10.77
N GLU A 89 0.43 15.12 -11.34
CA GLU A 89 0.99 15.05 -12.69
C GLU A 89 0.01 15.53 -13.76
N ALA A 90 -1.28 15.18 -13.62
CA ALA A 90 -2.33 15.67 -14.53
C ALA A 90 -2.52 17.19 -14.43
N ASP A 91 -2.49 17.74 -13.21
CA ASP A 91 -2.56 19.20 -12.99
C ASP A 91 -1.34 19.93 -13.56
N ILE A 92 -0.13 19.38 -13.38
CA ILE A 92 1.09 19.93 -13.98
C ILE A 92 1.02 19.86 -15.52
N ALA A 93 0.52 18.76 -16.09
CA ALA A 93 0.32 18.62 -17.53
C ALA A 93 -0.69 19.65 -18.07
N LEU A 94 -1.78 19.89 -17.34
CA LEU A 94 -2.79 20.89 -17.70
C LEU A 94 -2.23 22.32 -17.63
N LEU A 95 -1.51 22.65 -16.55
CA LEU A 95 -0.88 23.96 -16.35
C LEU A 95 0.23 24.23 -17.38
N SER A 96 1.05 23.22 -17.69
CA SER A 96 2.09 23.36 -18.72
C SER A 96 1.49 23.55 -20.11
N GLN A 97 0.42 22.81 -20.48
CA GLN A 97 -0.28 23.06 -21.73
C GLN A 97 -0.88 24.48 -21.77
N GLY A 98 -1.55 24.92 -20.69
CA GLY A 98 -2.10 26.27 -20.59
C GLY A 98 -1.04 27.39 -20.67
N ALA A 99 0.14 27.19 -20.07
CA ALA A 99 1.24 28.14 -20.07
C ALA A 99 1.92 28.32 -21.44
N PHE A 100 1.87 27.30 -22.31
CA PHE A 100 2.43 27.37 -23.67
C PHE A 100 1.40 27.68 -24.76
N THR A 101 0.10 27.50 -24.51
CA THR A 101 -0.97 27.81 -25.48
C THR A 101 -1.71 29.13 -25.23
N GLY A 102 -1.62 29.70 -24.03
CA GLY A 102 -2.08 31.07 -23.75
C GLY A 102 -0.93 32.06 -23.94
N GLY A 103 -1.18 33.23 -24.54
CA GLY A 103 -0.17 34.22 -24.98
C GLY A 103 0.83 34.77 -23.94
N ASP A 104 0.83 34.24 -22.71
CA ASP A 104 1.81 34.54 -21.67
C ASP A 104 3.14 33.77 -21.85
N GLY A 105 3.13 32.59 -22.47
CA GLY A 105 4.36 31.85 -22.79
C GLY A 105 5.31 32.63 -23.71
N ASP A 106 4.75 33.38 -24.66
CA ASP A 106 5.50 34.23 -25.60
C ASP A 106 6.06 35.49 -24.91
N ARG A 107 5.41 35.98 -23.84
CA ARG A 107 5.90 37.10 -23.02
C ARG A 107 7.09 36.70 -22.14
N VAL A 108 7.02 35.53 -21.50
CA VAL A 108 8.10 35.02 -20.66
C VAL A 108 9.32 34.66 -21.51
N PHE A 109 9.12 34.05 -22.67
CA PHE A 109 10.22 33.78 -23.60
C PHE A 109 10.89 35.06 -24.08
N ARG A 110 10.12 36.07 -24.51
CA ARG A 110 10.67 37.37 -24.90
C ARG A 110 11.45 38.06 -23.78
N SER A 111 10.99 38.01 -22.53
CA SER A 111 11.71 38.66 -21.42
C SER A 111 13.01 37.97 -21.03
N LEU A 112 13.19 36.70 -21.41
CA LEU A 112 14.41 35.93 -21.14
C LEU A 112 15.41 35.99 -22.30
N THR A 113 14.95 36.29 -23.51
CA THR A 113 15.79 36.37 -24.72
C THR A 113 16.06 37.80 -25.20
N SER A 114 15.52 38.84 -24.55
CA SER A 114 15.83 40.26 -24.77
C SER A 114 16.69 40.82 -23.66
#